data_AF-A0A8X6NBM7-F1
#
_entry.id   AF-A0A8X6NBM7-F1
#
_cell.length_a   1.000
_cell.length_b   1.000
_cell.length_c   1.000
_cell.angle_alpha   90.00
_cell.angle_beta   90.00
_cell.angle_gamma   90.00
#
_symmetry.space_group_name_H-M   'P 1'
#
loop_
_entity.id
_entity.type
_entity.pdbx_description
1 polymer ?
#
loop_
_entity_poly.entity_id
_entity_poly.type
_entity_poly.pdbx_seq_one_letter_code
_entity_poly.pdbx_strand_id
1 'polypeptide(L)'
;MCSVCNPVNKKETSNSILAYSVLSSNRPVPMIDISFFGKMVRVCADTGSSLTIAVKWIHKESPKYRLKMKEIKLTITLADGQRYLVDCYKTIAMVGVKDREMLAKFITLLEATRNKTRLGTCFLESTSISPDVKNRCWFFCNSPSQVSFWKVESILDILVESYDVEVSSCSL
;
A
#
# COMPACT_ATOMS: atom_id res chain seq x y z
N MET A 1 -31.06 -30.26 -1.54
CA MET A 1 -30.32 -30.16 -0.25
C MET A 1 -28.85 -30.33 -0.57
N CYS A 2 -28.01 -29.31 -0.31
CA CYS A 2 -26.56 -29.40 -0.51
C CYS A 2 -25.94 -30.14 0.69
N SER A 3 -25.17 -31.19 0.44
CA SER A 3 -24.58 -32.08 1.45
C SER A 3 -23.21 -31.62 1.98
N VAL A 4 -22.80 -30.37 1.73
CA VAL A 4 -21.49 -29.84 2.15
C VAL A 4 -21.63 -28.49 2.85
N CYS A 5 -22.65 -28.34 3.70
CA CYS A 5 -22.82 -27.15 4.52
C CYS A 5 -22.98 -27.59 5.97
N ASN A 6 -21.87 -27.71 6.70
CA ASN A 6 -21.93 -27.78 8.16
C ASN A 6 -21.63 -26.39 8.76
N PRO A 7 -22.35 -25.97 9.82
CA PRO A 7 -22.42 -24.57 10.22
C PRO A 7 -21.36 -24.17 11.26
N VAL A 8 -20.93 -22.91 11.11
CA VAL A 8 -20.36 -21.98 12.11
C VAL A 8 -19.03 -22.37 12.78
N ASN A 9 -17.99 -21.59 12.47
CA ASN A 9 -17.08 -21.09 13.49
C ASN A 9 -16.90 -19.57 13.31
N LYS A 10 -16.82 -18.88 14.45
CA LYS A 10 -16.91 -17.43 14.64
C LYS A 10 -16.00 -16.64 13.69
N LYS A 11 -16.45 -15.44 13.31
CA LYS A 11 -15.64 -14.39 12.68
C LYS A 11 -14.41 -14.09 13.55
N GLU A 12 -13.32 -14.80 13.34
CA GLU A 12 -11.99 -14.27 13.60
C GLU A 12 -11.63 -13.45 12.37
N THR A 13 -11.63 -12.13 12.51
CA THR A 13 -11.04 -11.22 11.54
C THR A 13 -9.53 -11.48 11.48
N SER A 14 -9.14 -12.48 10.70
CA SER A 14 -7.74 -12.79 10.42
C SER A 14 -7.22 -11.79 9.40
N ASN A 15 -6.39 -10.87 9.89
CA ASN A 15 -5.69 -9.85 9.12
C ASN A 15 -4.49 -10.48 8.37
N SER A 16 -4.77 -11.22 7.29
CA SER A 16 -3.76 -11.79 6.39
C SER A 16 -3.66 -10.98 5.10
N ILE A 17 -2.47 -10.97 4.49
CA ILE A 17 -2.14 -10.15 3.31
C ILE A 17 -1.42 -11.03 2.28
N LEU A 18 -1.46 -10.65 1.01
CA LEU A 18 -0.99 -11.44 -0.13
C LEU A 18 -0.14 -10.56 -1.05
N ALA A 19 1.19 -10.67 -0.90
CA ALA A 19 2.16 -9.87 -1.66
C ALA A 19 2.76 -10.66 -2.82
N TYR A 20 2.52 -10.24 -4.08
CA TYR A 20 3.19 -10.82 -5.25
C TYR A 20 4.32 -9.89 -5.74
N SER A 21 5.53 -10.43 -5.92
CA SER A 21 6.58 -9.77 -6.70
C SER A 21 6.60 -10.35 -8.11
N VAL A 22 6.38 -9.50 -9.12
CA VAL A 22 6.62 -9.87 -10.52
C VAL A 22 8.07 -9.55 -10.83
N LEU A 23 8.93 -10.57 -10.74
CA LEU A 23 10.23 -10.53 -11.39
C LEU A 23 10.03 -10.32 -12.90
N SER A 24 10.67 -9.28 -13.43
CA SER A 24 10.89 -9.03 -14.86
C SER A 24 9.64 -9.05 -15.76
N SER A 25 8.88 -7.95 -15.78
CA SER A 25 8.04 -7.67 -16.96
C SER A 25 8.14 -6.19 -17.35
N ASN A 26 8.26 -5.91 -18.65
CA ASN A 26 8.12 -4.55 -19.24
C ASN A 26 6.68 -4.00 -19.09
N ARG A 27 5.90 -4.47 -18.11
CA ARG A 27 4.52 -4.06 -17.90
C ARG A 27 4.50 -2.82 -17.00
N PRO A 28 3.68 -1.81 -17.34
CA PRO A 28 3.54 -0.63 -16.52
C PRO A 28 3.01 -1.03 -15.14
N VAL A 29 3.74 -0.64 -14.10
CA VAL A 29 3.28 -0.70 -12.71
C VAL A 29 2.29 0.44 -12.50
N PRO A 30 1.14 0.23 -11.83
CA PRO A 30 0.13 1.27 -11.61
C PRO A 30 0.64 2.31 -10.60
N MET A 31 1.50 3.21 -11.07
CA MET A 31 2.14 4.22 -10.24
C MET A 31 1.29 5.49 -10.18
N ILE A 32 1.04 5.99 -8.97
CA ILE A 32 0.30 7.21 -8.66
C ILE A 32 1.25 8.22 -8.03
N ASP A 33 1.11 9.49 -8.40
CA ASP A 33 1.81 10.57 -7.71
C ASP A 33 1.02 11.02 -6.49
N ILE A 34 1.71 11.08 -5.35
CA ILE A 34 1.19 11.69 -4.13
C ILE A 34 2.16 12.77 -3.67
N SER A 35 1.64 13.83 -3.06
CA SER A 35 2.45 14.82 -2.36
C SER A 35 2.48 14.49 -0.87
N PHE A 36 3.67 14.48 -0.28
CA PHE A 36 3.88 14.28 1.15
C PHE A 36 4.66 15.47 1.66
N PHE A 37 4.01 16.34 2.44
CA PHE A 37 4.58 17.61 2.90
C PHE A 37 5.18 18.46 1.76
N GLY A 38 4.45 18.59 0.65
CA GLY A 38 4.89 19.37 -0.52
C GLY A 38 5.93 18.68 -1.40
N LYS A 39 6.46 17.51 -0.98
CA LYS A 39 7.34 16.70 -1.83
C LYS A 39 6.52 15.70 -2.63
N MET A 40 6.61 15.79 -3.95
CA MET A 40 6.02 14.80 -4.85
C MET A 40 6.80 13.49 -4.78
N VAL A 41 6.08 12.39 -4.58
CA VAL A 41 6.62 11.03 -4.58
C VAL A 41 5.71 10.11 -5.36
N ARG A 42 6.32 9.14 -6.05
CA ARG A 42 5.60 8.18 -6.87
C ARG A 42 5.46 6.87 -6.12
N VAL A 43 4.22 6.39 -6.02
CA VAL A 43 3.85 5.23 -5.19
C VAL A 43 3.06 4.20 -6.00
N CYS A 44 3.19 2.93 -5.66
CA CYS A 44 2.48 1.86 -6.37
C CYS A 44 1.06 1.73 -5.81
N ALA A 45 0.04 1.70 -6.67
CA ALA A 45 -1.28 1.22 -6.27
C ALA A 45 -1.22 -0.31 -6.17
N ASP A 46 -1.32 -0.84 -4.95
CA ASP A 46 -1.14 -2.24 -4.66
C ASP A 46 -2.45 -2.85 -4.16
N THR A 47 -3.17 -3.51 -5.06
CA THR A 47 -4.43 -4.18 -4.72
C THR A 47 -4.24 -5.52 -4.00
N GLY A 48 -3.00 -6.00 -3.85
CA GLY A 48 -2.67 -7.20 -3.06
C GLY A 48 -2.56 -6.92 -1.56
N SER A 49 -2.24 -5.66 -1.20
CA SER A 49 -2.13 -5.22 0.19
C SER A 49 -3.39 -4.50 0.66
N SER A 50 -3.83 -4.77 1.88
CA SER A 50 -4.88 -3.96 2.52
C SER A 50 -4.37 -2.59 2.99
N LEU A 51 -3.13 -2.49 3.49
CA LEU A 51 -2.61 -1.21 3.97
C LEU A 51 -1.62 -0.55 3.04
N THR A 52 -1.49 0.75 3.30
CA THR A 52 -0.43 1.55 2.74
C THR A 52 0.88 1.28 3.47
N ILE A 53 1.86 0.78 2.71
CA ILE A 53 3.20 0.48 3.19
C ILE A 53 4.10 1.64 2.85
N ALA A 54 4.60 2.29 3.90
CA ALA A 54 5.58 3.35 3.81
C ALA A 54 6.99 2.78 3.82
N VAL A 55 7.84 3.43 3.03
CA VAL A 55 9.28 3.19 3.06
C VAL A 55 9.91 3.94 4.24
N LYS A 56 11.12 3.52 4.60
CA LYS A 56 11.87 4.04 5.75
C LYS A 56 12.04 5.56 5.76
N TRP A 57 12.02 6.23 4.60
CA TRP A 57 12.14 7.70 4.56
C TRP A 57 10.95 8.41 5.22
N ILE A 58 9.72 7.88 5.12
CA ILE A 58 8.55 8.49 5.76
C ILE A 58 8.72 8.48 7.28
N HIS A 59 9.21 7.37 7.85
CA HIS A 59 9.57 7.29 9.27
C HIS A 59 10.70 8.28 9.63
N LYS A 60 11.77 8.35 8.82
CA LYS A 60 12.90 9.26 9.05
C LYS A 60 12.48 10.74 9.06
N GLU A 61 11.56 11.11 8.18
CA GLU A 61 11.11 12.50 8.03
C GLU A 61 9.95 12.86 8.98
N SER A 62 9.23 11.86 9.52
CA SER A 62 8.08 12.04 10.41
C SER A 62 8.33 13.01 11.59
N PRO A 63 9.49 12.96 12.31
CA PRO A 63 9.77 13.91 13.38
C PRO A 63 9.84 15.37 12.91
N LYS A 64 10.37 15.63 11.72
CA LYS A 64 10.46 16.99 11.17
C LYS A 64 9.09 17.61 10.95
N TYR A 65 8.12 16.78 10.60
CA TYR A 65 6.74 17.18 10.37
C TYR A 65 5.80 16.91 11.54
N ARG A 66 6.35 16.61 12.73
CA ARG A 66 5.60 16.36 13.97
C ARG A 66 4.53 15.27 13.84
N LEU A 67 4.76 14.28 12.98
CA LEU A 67 3.88 13.13 12.85
C LEU A 67 4.03 12.21 14.06
N LYS A 68 2.89 11.81 14.64
CA LYS A 68 2.87 10.82 15.72
C LYS A 68 3.07 9.43 15.14
N MET A 69 4.12 8.76 15.60
CA MET A 69 4.41 7.37 15.25
C MET A 69 4.09 6.47 16.45
N LYS A 70 3.38 5.38 16.20
CA LYS A 70 3.07 4.35 17.20
C LYS A 70 3.76 3.05 16.81
N GLU A 71 4.60 2.53 17.69
CA GLU A 71 5.17 1.20 17.54
C GLU A 71 4.07 0.13 17.71
N ILE A 72 4.07 -0.85 16.82
CA ILE A 72 3.13 -1.96 16.79
C ILE A 72 3.81 -3.22 16.25
N LYS A 73 3.28 -4.39 16.61
CA LYS A 73 3.68 -5.69 16.02
C LYS A 73 2.60 -6.18 15.07
N LEU A 74 3.00 -6.67 13.90
CA LEU A 74 2.07 -7.14 12.87
C LEU A 74 2.51 -8.48 12.32
N THR A 75 1.52 -9.33 12.07
CA THR A 75 1.75 -10.57 11.32
C THR A 75 1.68 -10.27 9.83
N ILE A 76 2.75 -10.58 9.13
CA ILE A 76 2.91 -10.40 7.70
C ILE A 76 2.81 -11.78 7.08
N THR A 77 1.94 -11.93 6.07
CA THR A 77 1.81 -13.17 5.29
C THR A 77 2.40 -12.90 3.91
N LEU A 78 3.37 -13.69 3.49
CA LEU A 78 3.96 -13.60 2.15
C LEU A 78 3.13 -14.39 1.13
N ALA A 79 3.39 -14.19 -0.17
CA ALA A 79 2.69 -14.95 -1.22
C ALA A 79 2.86 -16.47 -1.14
N ASP A 80 3.96 -16.95 -0.54
CA ASP A 80 4.19 -18.38 -0.31
C ASP A 80 3.42 -18.91 0.93
N GLY A 81 2.64 -18.06 1.58
CA GLY A 81 1.87 -18.38 2.78
C GLY A 81 2.65 -18.33 4.08
N GLN A 82 3.97 -18.05 4.04
CA GLN A 82 4.78 -17.92 5.25
C GLN A 82 4.35 -16.69 6.06
N ARG A 83 4.39 -16.82 7.38
CA ARG A 83 3.95 -15.80 8.32
C ARG A 83 5.08 -15.37 9.25
N TYR A 84 5.25 -14.06 9.40
CA TYR A 84 6.28 -13.46 10.24
C TYR A 84 5.66 -12.40 11.15
N LEU A 85 6.09 -12.36 12.41
CA LEU A 85 5.76 -11.25 13.31
C LEU A 85 6.85 -10.18 13.18
N VAL A 86 6.48 -8.97 12.81
CA VAL A 86 7.43 -7.89 12.51
C VAL A 86 7.11 -6.64 13.33
N ASP A 87 8.16 -6.00 13.85
CA ASP A 87 8.07 -4.70 14.52
C ASP A 87 7.95 -3.57 13.48
N CYS A 88 6.93 -2.73 13.65
CA CYS A 88 6.53 -1.73 12.68
C CYS A 88 6.15 -0.42 13.36
N TYR A 89 6.14 0.67 12.59
CA TYR A 89 5.56 1.93 13.02
C TYR A 89 4.31 2.25 12.22
N LYS A 90 3.24 2.63 12.93
CA LYS A 90 2.03 3.19 12.35
C LYS A 90 2.05 4.70 12.47
N THR A 91 1.77 5.39 11.37
CA THR A 91 1.61 6.85 11.34
C THR A 91 0.42 7.24 10.46
N ILE A 92 -0.16 8.41 10.73
CA ILE A 92 -1.23 9.00 9.92
C ILE A 92 -0.72 10.33 9.41
N ALA A 93 -0.80 10.54 8.10
CA ALA A 93 -0.36 11.78 7.47
C ALA A 93 -1.35 12.24 6.41
N MET A 94 -1.47 13.55 6.24
CA MET A 94 -2.16 14.13 5.10
C MET A 94 -1.27 13.99 3.87
N VAL A 95 -1.84 13.52 2.77
CA VAL A 95 -1.17 13.41 1.48
C VAL A 95 -2.01 14.10 0.41
N GLY A 96 -1.35 14.81 -0.50
CA GLY A 96 -2.02 15.32 -1.69
C GLY A 96 -2.10 14.23 -2.74
N VAL A 97 -3.24 14.09 -3.39
CA VAL A 97 -3.42 13.26 -4.58
C VAL A 97 -4.12 14.11 -5.62
N LYS A 98 -3.39 14.46 -6.69
CA LYS A 98 -3.83 15.45 -7.68
C LYS A 98 -4.20 16.79 -6.98
N ASP A 99 -5.47 17.17 -7.02
CA ASP A 99 -6.04 18.41 -6.49
C ASP A 99 -6.71 18.22 -5.11
N ARG A 100 -6.54 17.05 -4.47
CA ARG A 100 -7.21 16.69 -3.22
C ARG A 100 -6.21 16.39 -2.11
N GLU A 101 -6.59 16.69 -0.86
CA GLU A 101 -5.87 16.26 0.33
C GLU A 101 -6.60 15.09 1.01
N MET A 102 -5.85 14.07 1.43
CA MET A 102 -6.39 12.80 1.90
C MET A 102 -5.58 12.28 3.09
N LEU A 103 -6.26 11.71 4.09
CA LEU A 103 -5.58 11.06 5.20
C LEU A 103 -5.12 9.66 4.79
N ALA A 104 -3.83 9.40 4.90
CA ALA A 104 -3.23 8.09 4.67
C ALA A 104 -2.71 7.51 5.99
N LYS A 105 -3.10 6.25 6.27
CA LYS A 105 -2.56 5.45 7.37
C LYS A 105 -1.40 4.63 6.82
N PHE A 106 -0.18 4.98 7.21
CA PHE A 106 1.03 4.31 6.77
C PHE A 106 1.52 3.30 7.81
N ILE A 107 2.07 2.20 7.32
CA ILE A 107 2.93 1.34 8.12
C ILE A 107 4.33 1.37 7.56
N THR A 108 5.29 1.69 8.41
CA THR A 108 6.72 1.61 8.10
C THR A 108 7.34 0.40 8.76
N LEU A 109 8.17 -0.28 7.98
CA LEU A 109 8.81 -1.53 8.34
C LEU A 109 10.29 -1.24 8.45
N LEU A 110 10.89 -1.55 9.60
CA LEU A 110 12.22 -1.05 9.92
C LEU A 110 13.34 -1.75 9.17
N GLU A 111 13.11 -3.02 8.84
CA GLU A 111 14.03 -3.91 8.12
C GLU A 111 13.93 -3.74 6.59
N ALA A 112 12.86 -3.10 6.11
CA ALA A 112 12.66 -2.79 4.71
C ALA A 112 13.58 -1.64 4.25
N THR A 113 14.72 -1.98 3.66
CA THR A 113 15.75 -0.98 3.28
C THR A 113 15.55 -0.38 1.89
N ARG A 114 14.73 -0.97 1.05
CA ARG A 114 14.70 -0.67 -0.39
C ARG A 114 13.30 -0.72 -1.01
N ASN A 115 12.26 -0.93 -0.20
CA ASN A 115 10.87 -0.95 -0.67
C ASN A 115 10.49 0.40 -1.30
N LYS A 116 9.52 0.38 -2.22
CA LYS A 116 8.75 1.58 -2.62
C LYS A 116 7.50 1.72 -1.75
N THR A 117 7.00 2.95 -1.62
CA THR A 117 5.74 3.17 -0.92
C THR A 117 4.62 2.57 -1.76
N ARG A 118 3.74 1.80 -1.12
CA ARG A 118 2.62 1.12 -1.77
C ARG A 118 1.32 1.59 -1.13
N LEU A 119 0.31 1.92 -1.92
CA LEU A 119 -1.04 2.27 -1.48
C LEU A 119 -1.90 1.00 -1.49
N GLY A 120 -2.27 0.51 -0.31
CA GLY A 120 -3.16 -0.64 -0.19
C GLY A 120 -4.63 -0.29 -0.43
N THR A 121 -5.47 -1.32 -0.53
CA THR A 121 -6.90 -1.20 -0.84
C THR A 121 -7.65 -0.31 0.13
N CYS A 122 -7.34 -0.31 1.43
CA CYS A 122 -8.01 0.59 2.39
C CYS A 122 -7.83 2.06 2.03
N PHE A 123 -6.65 2.46 1.53
CA PHE A 123 -6.43 3.83 1.07
C PHE A 123 -7.17 4.07 -0.23
N LEU A 124 -7.01 3.18 -1.22
CA LEU A 124 -7.65 3.33 -2.53
C LEU A 124 -9.18 3.44 -2.41
N GLU A 125 -9.80 2.59 -1.60
CA GLU A 125 -11.25 2.59 -1.35
C GLU A 125 -11.71 3.86 -0.62
N SER A 126 -11.06 4.21 0.50
CA SER A 126 -11.44 5.39 1.29
C SER A 126 -11.27 6.70 0.54
N THR A 127 -10.38 6.73 -0.46
CA THR A 127 -10.13 7.88 -1.33
C THR A 127 -10.90 7.82 -2.65
N SER A 128 -11.68 6.76 -2.86
CA SER A 128 -12.39 6.49 -4.12
C SER A 128 -11.45 6.46 -5.33
N ILE A 129 -10.18 6.07 -5.17
CA ILE A 129 -9.25 5.89 -6.27
C ILE A 129 -9.45 4.51 -6.87
N SER A 130 -9.74 4.45 -8.17
CA SER A 130 -9.85 3.21 -8.92
C SER A 130 -8.72 3.11 -9.96
N PRO A 131 -7.79 2.16 -9.80
CA PRO A 131 -6.83 1.81 -10.84
C PRO A 131 -7.52 1.13 -12.03
N ASP A 132 -7.32 1.64 -13.24
CA ASP A 132 -7.67 1.00 -14.50
C ASP A 132 -6.40 0.53 -15.20
N VAL A 133 -5.96 -0.68 -14.82
CA VAL A 133 -4.74 -1.30 -15.35
C VAL A 133 -4.85 -1.55 -16.86
N LYS A 134 -6.06 -1.82 -17.37
CA LYS A 134 -6.30 -2.07 -18.80
C LYS A 134 -5.99 -0.81 -19.61
N ASN A 135 -6.52 0.33 -19.19
CA ASN A 135 -6.34 1.61 -19.87
C ASN A 135 -5.10 2.39 -19.40
N ARG A 136 -4.34 1.81 -18.47
CA ARG A 136 -3.12 2.39 -17.88
C ARG A 136 -3.38 3.77 -17.27
N CYS A 137 -4.51 3.93 -16.60
CA CYS A 137 -4.90 5.15 -15.92
C CYS A 137 -5.55 4.85 -14.58
N TRP A 138 -5.77 5.87 -13.78
CA TRP A 138 -6.61 5.81 -12.59
C TRP A 138 -7.54 7.01 -12.57
N PHE A 139 -8.60 6.93 -11.79
CA PHE A 139 -9.56 8.02 -11.63
C PHE A 139 -10.17 7.99 -10.22
N PHE A 140 -10.77 9.11 -9.83
CA PHE A 140 -11.64 9.12 -8.66
C PHE A 140 -13.04 8.64 -9.06
N CYS A 141 -13.62 7.66 -8.36
CA CYS A 141 -14.95 7.13 -8.66
C CYS A 141 -16.05 8.20 -8.60
N ASN A 142 -15.86 9.23 -7.76
CA ASN A 142 -16.77 10.36 -7.64
C ASN A 142 -16.48 11.50 -8.63
N SER A 143 -15.43 11.39 -9.45
CA SER A 143 -15.05 12.38 -10.47
C SER A 143 -14.17 11.69 -11.52
N PRO A 144 -14.76 11.10 -12.58
CA PRO A 144 -14.10 10.14 -13.46
C PRO A 144 -13.08 10.74 -14.44
N SER A 145 -12.46 11.87 -14.12
CA SER A 145 -11.35 12.41 -14.89
C SER A 145 -10.15 11.48 -14.80
N GLN A 146 -9.82 10.84 -15.92
CA GLN A 146 -8.72 9.88 -16.01
C GLN A 146 -7.36 10.57 -15.87
N VAL A 147 -6.46 9.92 -15.13
CA VAL A 147 -5.06 10.30 -14.95
C VAL A 147 -4.21 9.11 -15.34
N SER A 148 -3.31 9.27 -16.33
CA SER A 148 -2.44 8.19 -16.77
C SER A 148 -1.53 7.71 -15.64
N PHE A 149 -1.28 6.41 -15.57
CA PHE A 149 -0.17 5.89 -14.77
C PHE A 149 1.15 6.34 -15.36
N TRP A 150 2.16 6.43 -14.49
CA TRP A 150 3.51 6.62 -14.97
C TRP A 150 4.04 5.39 -15.69
N LYS A 151 4.68 5.65 -16.83
CA LYS A 151 5.49 4.65 -17.50
C LYS A 151 6.76 4.45 -16.66
N VAL A 152 7.04 3.21 -16.30
CA VAL A 152 8.36 2.85 -15.79
C VAL A 152 9.27 2.73 -17.00
N GLU A 153 10.29 3.57 -17.09
CA GLU A 153 11.20 3.63 -18.25
C GLU A 153 12.34 2.62 -18.15
N SER A 154 12.71 2.20 -16.93
CA SER A 154 13.75 1.19 -16.68
C SER A 154 13.36 0.21 -15.58
N ILE A 155 13.75 -1.06 -15.74
CA ILE A 155 13.64 -2.12 -14.72
C ILE A 155 14.38 -1.72 -13.44
N LEU A 156 15.46 -0.94 -13.54
CA LEU A 156 16.23 -0.45 -12.37
C LEU A 156 15.41 0.51 -11.50
N ASP A 157 14.43 1.21 -12.07
CA ASP A 157 13.53 2.03 -11.29
C ASP A 157 12.63 1.17 -10.39
N ILE A 158 12.36 -0.09 -10.77
CA ILE A 158 11.56 -1.06 -10.00
C ILE A 158 12.44 -1.81 -8.99
N LEU A 159 13.68 -2.14 -9.37
CA LEU A 159 14.59 -3.05 -8.64
C LEU A 159 15.45 -2.40 -7.55
N VAL A 160 15.00 -1.34 -6.90
CA VAL A 160 15.56 -1.05 -5.57
C VAL A 160 15.01 -2.15 -4.66
N GLU A 161 15.79 -3.23 -4.49
CA GLU A 161 15.43 -4.55 -3.92
C GLU A 161 14.47 -4.50 -2.73
N SER A 162 13.21 -4.83 -2.95
CA SER A 162 12.23 -5.08 -1.90
C SER A 162 12.75 -6.08 -0.86
N TYR A 163 12.65 -5.74 0.42
CA TYR A 163 12.22 -6.75 1.39
C TYR A 163 10.70 -6.77 1.31
N ASP A 164 10.13 -7.91 0.95
CA ASP A 164 8.68 -8.08 0.83
C ASP A 164 8.03 -8.02 2.18
N VAL A 165 7.29 -6.94 2.42
CA VAL A 165 6.76 -6.66 3.73
C VAL A 165 5.45 -5.91 3.54
N GLU A 166 4.34 -6.60 3.78
CA GLU A 166 2.98 -6.06 3.78
C GLU A 166 2.41 -6.04 5.19
N VAL A 167 1.53 -5.09 5.50
CA VAL A 167 0.98 -4.89 6.83
C VAL A 167 -0.54 -4.75 6.78
N SER A 168 -1.29 -5.28 7.77
CA SER A 168 -2.72 -4.99 7.90
C SER A 168 -3.25 -4.69 9.32
N SER A 169 -4.04 -3.59 9.41
CA SER A 169 -5.09 -3.29 10.39
C SER A 169 -5.76 -1.92 10.10
N CYS A 170 -7.09 -1.95 9.93
CA CYS A 170 -7.99 -0.90 10.41
C CYS A 170 -9.26 -1.53 10.99
N SER A 171 -9.56 -1.13 12.22
CA SER A 171 -10.92 -1.13 12.75
C SER A 171 -11.49 0.29 12.56
N LEU A 172 -12.79 0.37 12.27
CA LEU A 172 -13.65 1.55 12.47
C LEU A 172 -13.62 1.99 13.94
#